data_AF-A0A1V9G7W2-F1
#
_entry.id   AF-A0A1V9G7W2-F1
#
_cell.length_a   1.000
_cell.length_b   1.000
_cell.length_c   1.000
_cell.angle_alpha   90.00
_cell.angle_beta   90.00
_cell.angle_gamma   90.00
#
_symmetry.space_group_name_H-M   'P 1'
#
loop_
_entity.id
_entity.type
_entity.pdbx_description
1 polymer ?
#
loop_
_entity_poly.entity_id
_entity_poly.type
_entity_poly.pdbx_seq_one_letter_code
_entity_poly.pdbx_strand_id
1 'polypeptide(L)'
;MENQTQIPDSSLVNFAAALHAENKTSWEVKEALKEKGLSEEQAERIAEESRSLFTDAVIEKANKNILWGSVWFVGGLLVTLISMGSGGRRYIVAYGAILGGLIQLISGLVQRNKY
;
A
#
# COMPACT_ATOMS: atom_id res chain seq x y z
N MET A 1 -22.05 -30.42 -17.74
CA MET A 1 -22.50 -29.23 -17.00
C MET A 1 -21.29 -28.76 -16.22
N GLU A 2 -20.44 -27.97 -16.87
CA GLU A 2 -19.06 -27.75 -16.45
C GLU A 2 -18.95 -26.47 -15.60
N ASN A 3 -18.74 -26.70 -14.31
CA ASN A 3 -17.90 -25.94 -13.39
C ASN A 3 -18.15 -24.42 -13.22
N GLN A 4 -19.09 -24.08 -12.33
CA GLN A 4 -19.33 -22.71 -11.81
C GLN A 4 -18.35 -22.30 -10.67
N THR A 5 -17.17 -22.90 -10.61
CA THR A 5 -16.07 -22.51 -9.69
C THR A 5 -14.83 -22.10 -10.48
N GLN A 6 -15.05 -21.37 -11.58
CA GLN A 6 -13.96 -20.71 -12.27
C GLN A 6 -13.49 -19.57 -11.37
N ILE A 7 -12.25 -19.67 -10.89
CA ILE A 7 -11.47 -18.59 -10.29
C ILE A 7 -11.80 -17.33 -11.10
N PRO A 8 -12.26 -16.21 -10.47
CA PRO A 8 -12.56 -15.01 -11.23
C PRO A 8 -11.33 -14.70 -12.07
N ASP A 9 -11.52 -14.61 -13.39
CA ASP A 9 -10.44 -14.47 -14.35
C ASP A 9 -9.48 -13.41 -13.82
N SER A 10 -8.26 -13.81 -13.49
CA SER A 10 -7.30 -12.96 -12.79
C SER A 10 -7.10 -11.60 -13.49
N SER A 11 -7.37 -11.55 -14.80
CA SER A 11 -7.41 -10.31 -15.59
C SER A 11 -8.52 -9.33 -15.15
N LEU A 12 -9.71 -9.82 -14.82
CA LEU A 12 -10.86 -9.04 -14.35
C LEU A 12 -10.66 -8.56 -12.91
N VAL A 13 -10.08 -9.39 -12.04
CA VAL A 13 -9.71 -8.99 -10.68
C VAL A 13 -8.64 -7.90 -10.72
N ASN A 14 -7.62 -8.06 -11.56
CA ASN A 14 -6.58 -7.04 -11.75
C ASN A 14 -7.14 -5.76 -12.38
N PHE A 15 -8.08 -5.87 -13.31
CA PHE A 15 -8.78 -4.72 -13.90
C PHE A 15 -9.58 -3.96 -12.83
N ALA A 16 -10.37 -4.65 -12.01
CA ALA A 16 -11.11 -4.04 -10.92
C ALA A 16 -10.18 -3.42 -9.86
N ALA A 17 -9.07 -4.07 -9.52
CA ALA A 17 -8.05 -3.53 -8.63
C ALA A 17 -7.37 -2.27 -9.19
N ALA A 18 -7.14 -2.20 -10.51
CA ALA A 18 -6.62 -0.99 -11.16
C ALA A 18 -7.63 0.17 -11.08
N LEU A 19 -8.92 -0.08 -11.27
CA LEU A 19 -9.96 0.93 -11.09
C LEU A 19 -10.00 1.46 -9.64
N HIS A 20 -9.82 0.58 -8.64
CA HIS A 20 -9.67 1.01 -7.25
C HIS A 20 -8.43 1.89 -7.02
N ALA A 21 -7.33 1.63 -7.71
CA ALA A 21 -6.13 2.47 -7.66
C ALA A 21 -6.38 3.88 -8.24
N GLU A 22 -7.30 4.00 -9.20
CA GLU A 22 -7.74 5.27 -9.79
C GLU A 22 -8.76 6.05 -8.92
N ASN A 23 -9.04 5.59 -7.69
CA ASN A 23 -10.10 6.11 -6.81
C ASN A 23 -11.52 6.00 -7.40
N LYS A 24 -11.74 5.05 -8.31
CA LYS A 24 -13.10 4.74 -8.78
C LYS A 24 -13.94 4.19 -7.63
N THR A 25 -15.20 4.60 -7.61
CA THR A 25 -16.16 4.13 -6.62
C THR A 25 -16.56 2.67 -6.91
N SER A 26 -17.03 1.95 -5.89
CA SER A 26 -17.53 0.58 -6.07
C SER A 26 -18.66 0.48 -7.11
N TRP A 27 -19.41 1.56 -7.35
CA TRP A 27 -20.44 1.58 -8.39
C TRP A 27 -19.81 1.60 -9.79
N GLU A 28 -18.83 2.48 -10.05
CA GLU A 28 -18.12 2.57 -11.34
C GLU A 28 -17.36 1.27 -11.64
N VAL A 29 -16.79 0.63 -10.61
CA VAL A 29 -16.12 -0.67 -10.75
C VAL A 29 -17.11 -1.76 -11.17
N LYS A 30 -18.29 -1.81 -10.54
CA LYS A 30 -19.35 -2.76 -10.91
C LYS A 30 -19.85 -2.51 -12.33
N GLU A 31 -20.08 -1.26 -12.72
CA GLU A 31 -20.52 -0.91 -14.06
C GLU A 31 -19.48 -1.29 -15.13
N ALA A 32 -18.20 -0.98 -14.90
CA ALA A 32 -17.11 -1.35 -15.81
C ALA A 32 -16.94 -2.87 -15.95
N LEU A 33 -17.24 -3.65 -14.89
CA LEU A 33 -17.27 -5.11 -14.96
C LEU A 33 -18.48 -5.61 -15.76
N LYS A 34 -19.66 -5.00 -15.61
CA LYS A 34 -20.84 -5.34 -16.40
C LYS A 34 -20.65 -5.04 -17.89
N GLU A 35 -20.01 -3.92 -18.24
CA GLU A 35 -19.66 -3.59 -19.62
C GLU A 35 -18.73 -4.63 -20.27
N LYS A 36 -17.94 -5.35 -19.46
CA LYS A 36 -17.11 -6.49 -19.91
C LYS A 36 -17.89 -7.79 -20.08
N GLY A 37 -19.21 -7.78 -19.90
CA GLY A 37 -20.10 -8.92 -20.14
C GLY A 37 -20.36 -9.78 -18.90
N LEU A 38 -20.04 -9.28 -17.69
CA LEU A 38 -20.32 -9.99 -16.45
C LEU A 38 -21.78 -9.83 -16.03
N SER A 39 -22.35 -10.88 -15.43
CA SER A 39 -23.65 -10.76 -14.74
C SER A 39 -23.52 -9.90 -13.48
N GLU A 40 -24.64 -9.34 -13.01
CA GLU A 40 -24.67 -8.50 -11.80
C GLU A 40 -23.99 -9.17 -10.59
N GLU A 41 -24.33 -10.45 -10.34
CA GLU A 41 -23.75 -11.22 -9.23
C GLU A 41 -22.24 -11.44 -9.38
N GLN A 42 -21.75 -11.68 -10.62
CA GLN A 42 -20.33 -11.88 -10.87
C GLN A 42 -19.55 -10.56 -10.74
N ALA A 43 -20.11 -9.47 -11.26
CA ALA A 43 -19.53 -8.13 -11.15
C ALA A 43 -19.45 -7.69 -9.68
N GLU A 44 -20.49 -7.97 -8.88
CA GLU A 44 -20.49 -7.67 -7.46
C GLU A 44 -19.45 -8.46 -6.68
N ARG A 45 -19.38 -9.79 -6.88
CA ARG A 45 -18.37 -10.62 -6.21
C ARG A 45 -16.95 -10.19 -6.54
N ILE A 46 -16.66 -9.90 -7.81
CA ILE A 46 -15.32 -9.46 -8.26
C ILE A 46 -15.00 -8.05 -7.75
N ALA A 47 -15.97 -7.14 -7.72
CA ALA A 47 -15.76 -5.80 -7.15
C ALA A 47 -15.45 -5.87 -5.65
N GLU A 48 -16.14 -6.72 -4.89
CA GLU A 48 -15.89 -6.92 -3.46
C GLU A 48 -14.51 -7.56 -3.21
N GLU A 49 -14.20 -8.63 -3.94
CA GLU A 49 -12.94 -9.37 -3.80
C GLU A 49 -11.74 -8.53 -4.21
N SER A 50 -11.80 -7.84 -5.34
CA SER A 50 -10.74 -6.94 -5.80
C SER A 50 -10.51 -5.78 -4.83
N ARG A 51 -11.57 -5.28 -4.19
CA ARG A 51 -11.45 -4.24 -3.16
C ARG A 51 -10.74 -4.75 -1.91
N SER A 52 -11.04 -5.97 -1.47
CA SER A 52 -10.32 -6.61 -0.35
C SER A 52 -8.84 -6.76 -0.70
N LEU A 53 -8.53 -7.36 -1.85
CA LEU A 53 -7.15 -7.57 -2.30
C LEU A 53 -6.37 -6.27 -2.45
N PHE A 54 -7.00 -5.23 -2.99
CA PHE A 54 -6.40 -3.91 -3.09
C PHE A 54 -6.10 -3.33 -1.71
N THR A 55 -7.06 -3.41 -0.79
CA THR A 55 -6.93 -2.89 0.58
C THR A 55 -5.81 -3.60 1.33
N ASP A 56 -5.77 -4.93 1.27
CA ASP A 56 -4.74 -5.74 1.93
C ASP A 56 -3.35 -5.42 1.38
N ALA A 57 -3.21 -5.27 0.06
CA ALA A 57 -1.95 -4.90 -0.58
C ALA A 57 -1.47 -3.48 -0.19
N VAL A 58 -2.41 -2.54 -0.04
CA VAL A 58 -2.12 -1.18 0.43
C VAL A 58 -1.67 -1.20 1.89
N ILE A 59 -2.35 -1.94 2.75
CA ILE A 59 -2.00 -2.09 4.17
C ILE A 59 -0.63 -2.77 4.32
N GLU A 60 -0.33 -3.80 3.54
CA GLU A 60 0.96 -4.49 3.58
C GLU A 60 2.11 -3.55 3.19
N LYS A 61 1.94 -2.77 2.12
CA LYS A 61 2.91 -1.74 1.71
C LYS A 61 3.07 -0.66 2.79
N ALA A 62 1.97 -0.21 3.39
CA ALA A 62 1.99 0.75 4.48
C ALA A 62 2.81 0.22 5.68
N ASN A 63 2.58 -1.03 6.09
CA ASN A 63 3.31 -1.66 7.17
C ASN A 63 4.81 -1.79 6.87
N LYS A 64 5.18 -2.17 5.64
CA LYS A 64 6.59 -2.21 5.21
C LYS A 64 7.24 -0.83 5.27
N ASN A 65 6.53 0.22 4.83
CA ASN A 65 7.02 1.59 4.91
C ASN A 65 7.18 2.09 6.34
N ILE A 66 6.22 1.78 7.22
CA ILE A 66 6.32 2.09 8.66
C ILE A 66 7.54 1.39 9.27
N LEU A 67 7.73 0.10 9.00
CA LEU A 67 8.82 -0.69 9.57
C LEU A 67 10.19 -0.16 9.12
N TRP A 68 10.43 -0.09 7.81
CA TRP A 68 11.72 0.37 7.29
C TRP A 68 11.96 1.85 7.56
N GLY A 69 10.92 2.67 7.50
CA GLY A 69 11.00 4.08 7.86
C GLY A 69 11.40 4.27 9.33
N SER A 70 10.79 3.50 10.24
CA SER A 70 11.14 3.51 11.67
C SER A 70 12.59 3.07 11.90
N VAL A 71 13.03 2.00 11.23
CA VAL A 71 14.41 1.50 11.35
C VAL A 71 15.42 2.54 10.87
N TRP A 72 15.21 3.15 9.70
CA TRP A 72 16.11 4.18 9.17
C TRP A 72 16.12 5.44 10.02
N PHE A 73 14.94 5.86 10.49
CA PHE A 73 14.81 7.02 11.36
C PHE A 73 15.54 6.81 12.70
N VAL A 74 15.27 5.70 13.39
CA VAL A 74 15.90 5.38 14.68
C VAL A 74 17.40 5.14 14.50
N GLY A 75 17.82 4.41 13.46
CA GLY A 75 19.22 4.18 13.15
C GLY A 75 19.97 5.49 12.88
N GLY A 76 19.40 6.39 12.06
CA GLY A 76 19.97 7.70 11.77
C GLY A 76 20.07 8.60 13.00
N LEU A 77 19.06 8.55 13.87
CA LEU A 77 19.06 9.29 15.13
C LEU A 77 20.16 8.79 16.08
N LEU A 78 20.29 7.48 16.26
CA LEU A 78 21.33 6.89 17.12
C LEU A 78 22.74 7.23 16.64
N VAL A 79 23.01 7.10 15.33
CA VAL A 79 24.32 7.48 14.74
C VAL A 79 24.63 8.94 15.01
N THR A 80 23.64 9.82 14.84
CA THR A 80 23.80 11.26 15.06
C THR A 80 24.09 11.57 16.54
N LEU A 81 23.35 10.96 17.47
CA LEU A 81 23.55 11.15 18.91
C LEU A 81 24.91 10.63 19.39
N ILE A 82 25.34 9.46 18.94
CA ILE A 82 26.66 8.89 19.26
C ILE A 82 27.78 9.77 18.69
N SER A 83 27.62 10.27 17.46
CA SER A 83 28.59 11.16 16.85
C SER A 83 28.67 12.51 17.57
N MET A 84 27.57 13.00 18.15
CA MET A 84 27.53 14.26 18.90
C MET A 84 28.12 14.12 20.31
N GLY A 85 27.86 13.00 20.98
CA GLY A 85 28.36 12.70 22.34
C GLY A 85 29.85 12.33 22.41
N SER A 86 30.49 11.99 21.29
CA SER A 86 31.91 11.60 21.25
C SER A 86 32.90 12.76 21.31
N GLY A 87 32.44 14.00 21.49
CA GLY A 87 33.29 15.16 21.84
C GLY A 87 34.29 15.62 20.75
N GLY A 88 34.21 15.06 19.53
CA GLY A 88 35.08 15.42 18.41
C GLY A 88 34.66 16.73 17.73
N ARG A 89 35.62 17.45 17.13
CA ARG A 89 35.41 18.69 16.35
C ARG A 89 34.56 18.52 15.07
N ARG A 90 34.22 17.29 14.67
CA ARG A 90 33.39 16.96 13.51
C ARG A 90 32.28 16.01 13.94
N TYR A 91 31.04 16.37 13.62
CA TYR A 91 29.86 15.56 13.88
C TYR A 91 29.31 15.03 12.55
N ILE A 92 28.91 13.76 12.54
CA ILE A 92 28.24 13.13 11.42
C ILE A 92 26.76 13.12 11.74
N VAL A 93 25.99 13.87 10.97
CA VAL A 93 24.53 13.83 11.02
C VAL A 93 24.05 12.98 9.87
N ALA A 94 23.32 11.92 10.17
CA ALA A 94 22.79 11.00 9.16
C ALA A 94 21.53 11.58 8.48
N TYR A 95 21.64 12.78 7.88
CA TYR A 95 20.53 13.51 7.28
C TYR A 95 19.72 12.65 6.31
N GLY A 96 20.37 11.83 5.48
CA GLY A 96 19.69 10.93 4.55
C GLY A 96 18.85 9.87 5.23
N ALA A 97 19.36 9.23 6.28
CA ALA A 97 18.64 8.20 7.02
C ALA A 97 17.49 8.78 7.86
N ILE A 98 17.70 9.96 8.46
CA ILE A 98 16.68 10.64 9.26
C ILE A 98 15.55 11.16 8.38
N LEU A 99 15.86 11.91 7.31
CA LEU A 99 14.85 12.48 6.43
C LEU A 99 14.14 11.40 5.60
N GLY A 100 14.89 10.44 5.04
CA GLY A 100 14.33 9.34 4.28
C GLY A 100 13.46 8.42 5.15
N GLY A 101 13.93 8.07 6.35
CA GLY A 101 13.18 7.27 7.30
C GLY A 101 11.90 7.97 7.78
N LEU A 102 11.98 9.28 8.07
CA LEU A 102 10.83 10.07 8.50
C LEU A 102 9.75 10.16 7.41
N ILE A 103 10.15 10.43 6.16
CA ILE A 103 9.21 10.49 5.03
C ILE A 103 8.55 9.13 4.80
N GLN A 104 9.33 8.04 4.84
CA GLN A 104 8.81 6.69 4.64
C GLN A 104 7.85 6.28 5.77
N LEU A 105 8.15 6.66 7.02
CA LEU A 105 7.30 6.45 8.18
C LEU A 105 5.97 7.21 8.06
N ILE A 106 6.02 8.52 7.78
CA ILE A 106 4.81 9.35 7.62
C ILE A 106 3.95 8.84 6.46
N SER A 107 4.58 8.51 5.33
CA SER A 107 3.86 7.98 4.15
C SER A 107 3.14 6.67 4.47
N GLY A 108 3.77 5.77 5.23
CA GLY A 108 3.14 4.54 5.68
C GLY A 108 1.99 4.78 6.66
N LEU A 109 2.13 5.71 7.61
CA LEU A 109 1.07 6.08 8.56
C LEU A 109 -0.16 6.70 7.86
N VAL A 110 0.07 7.62 6.92
CA VAL A 110 -1.01 8.23 6.13
C VAL A 110 -1.72 7.19 5.27
N GLN A 111 -0.96 6.28 4.65
CA GLN A 111 -1.53 5.19 3.84
C GLN A 111 -2.36 4.23 4.69
N ARG A 112 -1.93 3.91 5.91
CA ARG A 112 -2.68 3.05 6.84
C ARG A 112 -3.95 3.71 7.39
N ASN A 113 -3.98 5.03 7.59
CA ASN A 113 -5.17 5.71 8.14
C ASN A 113 -6.29 5.92 7.10
N LYS A 114 -5.97 5.83 5.80
CA LYS A 114 -6.90 6.09 4.72
C LYS A 114 -7.75 4.86 4.34
N TYR A 115 -7.38 3.66 4.82
CA TYR A 115 -7.98 2.37 4.52
C TYR A 115 -8.20 1.57 5.80
#